data_AF-A0A7M2YZT7-F1
#
_entry.id   AF-A0A7M2YZT7-F1
#
_cell.length_a   1.000
_cell.length_b   1.000
_cell.length_c   1.000
_cell.angle_alpha   90.00
_cell.angle_beta   90.00
_cell.angle_gamma   90.00
#
_symmetry.space_group_name_H-M   'P 1'
#
loop_
_entity.id
_entity.type
_entity.pdbx_description
1 polymer ?
#
loop_
_entity_poly.entity_id
_entity_poly.type
_entity_poly.pdbx_seq_one_letter_code
_entity_poly.pdbx_strand_id
1 'polypeptide(L)'
;MTGACALMLLVVPATAQSQSGADLGAQLTRHVQTLKKDRQVITFFARHPWLLSDPRFSGEARRQLTLHTASFARTRSKLAATRARLLRRNKVRQLASVAQASPQEVICQVFGSYCAEALAVSRCESGFQTDAQNGQYLGLFQMGASERRLFGHGPSALAQVRAAHRYFVASGRDWSPWSCKPWS
;
A
#
# COMPACT_ATOMS: atom_id res chain seq x y z
N MET A 1 12.32 36.60 -27.38
CA MET A 1 12.11 37.10 -26.01
C MET A 1 11.24 36.11 -25.26
N THR A 2 11.74 35.71 -24.10
CA THR A 2 11.33 34.62 -23.21
C THR A 2 10.02 34.87 -22.44
N GLY A 3 9.39 33.76 -22.03
CA GLY A 3 8.69 33.63 -20.74
C GLY A 3 7.16 33.55 -20.83
N ALA A 4 6.45 32.71 -20.09
CA ALA A 4 6.83 31.70 -19.11
C ALA A 4 5.62 30.75 -18.94
N CYS A 5 5.85 29.43 -19.00
CA CYS A 5 4.84 28.43 -18.64
C CYS A 5 4.74 28.38 -17.11
N ALA A 6 3.60 28.83 -16.56
CA ALA A 6 3.30 28.75 -15.14
C ALA A 6 2.99 27.30 -14.74
N LEU A 7 3.98 26.61 -14.17
CA LEU A 7 3.78 25.35 -13.46
C LEU A 7 3.14 25.66 -12.09
N MET A 8 1.81 25.54 -11.97
CA MET A 8 1.16 25.51 -10.66
C MET A 8 1.47 24.18 -9.97
N LEU A 9 2.48 24.17 -9.10
CA LEU A 9 2.68 23.13 -8.10
C LEU A 9 1.59 23.27 -7.02
N LEU A 10 0.53 22.46 -7.13
CA LEU A 10 -0.45 22.29 -6.05
C LEU A 10 0.21 21.53 -4.89
N VAL A 11 0.78 22.29 -3.96
CA VAL A 11 1.17 21.77 -2.64
C VAL A 11 -0.12 21.50 -1.86
N VAL A 12 -0.61 20.26 -1.92
CA VAL A 12 -1.74 19.84 -1.09
C VAL A 12 -1.25 19.74 0.36
N PRO A 13 -1.83 20.49 1.31
CA PRO A 13 -1.39 20.46 2.70
C PRO A 13 -1.62 19.07 3.29
N ALA A 14 -0.61 18.53 4.00
CA ALA A 14 -0.65 17.20 4.63
C ALA A 14 -1.83 17.00 5.60
N THR A 15 -2.43 18.09 6.10
CA THR A 15 -3.62 18.10 6.96
C THR A 15 -4.88 17.59 6.24
N ALA A 16 -5.05 17.88 4.94
CA ALA A 16 -6.21 17.43 4.15
C ALA A 16 -6.22 15.91 3.94
N GLN A 17 -5.03 15.31 3.84
CA GLN A 17 -4.90 13.86 3.81
C GLN A 17 -5.25 13.27 5.19
N SER A 18 -4.73 13.79 6.30
CA SER A 18 -5.06 13.25 7.64
C SER A 18 -6.57 13.25 7.92
N GLN A 19 -7.26 14.36 7.63
CA GLN A 19 -8.71 14.53 7.84
C GLN A 19 -9.55 13.54 7.01
N SER A 20 -9.18 13.30 5.75
CA SER A 20 -9.89 12.32 4.90
C SER A 20 -9.67 10.87 5.34
N GLY A 21 -8.59 10.56 6.06
CA GLY A 21 -8.36 9.23 6.63
C GLY A 21 -9.23 8.97 7.85
N ALA A 22 -9.30 9.95 8.76
CA ALA A 22 -10.20 9.94 9.90
C ALA A 22 -11.67 9.84 9.46
N ASP A 23 -12.04 10.55 8.39
CA ASP A 23 -13.39 10.47 7.81
C ASP A 23 -13.74 9.07 7.28
N LEU A 24 -12.82 8.39 6.57
CA LEU A 24 -13.05 7.01 6.12
C LEU A 24 -13.22 6.04 7.30
N GLY A 25 -12.46 6.21 8.39
CA GLY A 25 -12.63 5.43 9.61
C GLY A 25 -13.99 5.65 10.28
N ALA A 26 -14.44 6.90 10.34
CA ALA A 26 -15.77 7.24 10.86
C ALA A 26 -16.89 6.67 9.97
N GLN A 27 -16.75 6.75 8.64
CA GLN A 27 -17.69 6.13 7.68
C GLN A 27 -17.78 4.62 7.88
N LEU A 28 -16.64 3.94 8.07
CA LEU A 28 -16.59 2.50 8.32
C LEU A 28 -17.39 2.14 9.58
N THR A 29 -17.19 2.89 10.67
CA THR A 29 -17.87 2.69 11.95
C THR A 29 -19.38 2.87 11.81
N ARG A 30 -19.82 3.93 11.12
CA ARG A 30 -21.24 4.17 10.82
C ARG A 30 -21.86 3.01 10.05
N HIS A 31 -21.20 2.52 8.99
CA HIS A 31 -21.71 1.38 8.21
C HIS A 31 -21.85 0.11 9.05
N VAL A 32 -20.87 -0.19 9.91
CA VAL A 32 -20.94 -1.36 10.80
C VAL A 32 -22.12 -1.24 11.77
N GLN A 33 -22.34 -0.07 12.37
CA GLN A 33 -23.47 0.17 13.26
C GLN A 33 -24.81 0.00 12.54
N THR A 34 -24.96 0.55 11.33
CA THR A 34 -26.16 0.36 10.50
C THR A 34 -26.39 -1.11 10.16
N LEU A 35 -25.36 -1.86 9.76
CA LEU A 35 -25.49 -3.30 9.51
C LEU A 35 -25.92 -4.09 10.75
N LYS A 36 -25.43 -3.72 11.93
CA LYS A 36 -25.82 -4.35 13.20
C LYS A 36 -27.31 -4.12 13.47
N LYS A 37 -27.79 -2.88 13.30
CA LYS A 37 -29.21 -2.52 13.47
C LYS A 37 -30.09 -3.27 12.46
N ASP A 38 -29.75 -3.24 11.18
CA ASP A 38 -30.53 -3.90 10.13
C ASP A 38 -30.59 -5.43 10.36
N ARG A 39 -29.46 -6.04 10.74
CA ARG A 39 -29.42 -7.47 11.07
C ARG A 39 -30.31 -7.81 12.27
N GLN A 40 -30.35 -6.98 13.31
CA GLN A 40 -31.21 -7.21 14.46
C GLN A 40 -32.69 -7.23 14.05
N VAL A 41 -33.13 -6.27 13.22
CA VAL A 41 -34.52 -6.22 12.75
C VAL A 41 -34.86 -7.42 11.86
N ILE A 42 -33.99 -7.77 10.91
CA ILE A 42 -34.20 -8.94 10.05
C ILE A 42 -34.28 -10.22 10.89
N THR A 43 -33.38 -10.37 11.88
CA THR A 43 -33.39 -11.54 12.80
C THR A 43 -34.64 -11.57 13.66
N PHE A 44 -35.14 -10.41 14.09
CA PHE A 44 -36.38 -10.31 14.85
C PHE A 44 -37.55 -10.87 14.06
N PHE A 45 -37.75 -10.46 12.80
CA PHE A 45 -38.83 -10.99 11.97
C PHE A 45 -38.63 -12.46 11.59
N ALA A 46 -37.39 -12.91 11.41
CA ALA A 46 -37.10 -14.33 11.19
C ALA A 46 -37.51 -15.22 12.39
N ARG A 47 -37.45 -14.68 13.62
CA ARG A 47 -37.88 -15.37 14.85
C ARG A 47 -39.37 -15.23 15.15
N HIS A 48 -40.05 -14.26 14.54
CA HIS A 48 -41.47 -13.99 14.77
C HIS A 48 -42.25 -14.00 13.43
N PRO A 49 -42.27 -15.12 12.70
CA PRO A 49 -42.91 -15.20 11.39
C PRO A 49 -44.41 -14.94 11.46
N TRP A 50 -45.06 -15.19 12.60
CA TRP A 50 -46.49 -14.90 12.81
C TRP A 50 -46.84 -13.41 12.58
N LEU A 51 -45.92 -12.48 12.86
CA LEU A 51 -46.12 -11.04 12.59
C LEU A 51 -46.28 -10.74 11.10
N LEU A 52 -45.74 -11.59 10.21
CA LEU A 52 -45.83 -11.42 8.76
C LEU A 52 -47.14 -11.97 8.18
N SER A 53 -47.86 -12.77 8.96
CA SER A 53 -49.12 -13.42 8.58
C SER A 53 -50.33 -12.85 9.31
N ASP A 54 -50.17 -12.26 10.50
CA ASP A 54 -51.27 -11.63 11.25
C ASP A 54 -51.80 -10.40 10.50
N PRO A 55 -53.08 -10.34 10.12
CA PRO A 55 -53.65 -9.21 9.37
C PRO A 55 -53.45 -7.85 10.05
N ARG A 56 -53.37 -7.82 11.39
CA ARG A 56 -53.19 -6.57 12.16
C ARG A 56 -51.80 -5.95 12.00
N PHE A 57 -50.78 -6.77 11.74
CA PHE A 57 -49.37 -6.33 11.77
C PHE A 57 -48.64 -6.56 10.44
N SER A 58 -49.12 -7.47 9.60
CA SER A 58 -48.43 -7.96 8.40
C SER A 58 -48.02 -6.87 7.41
N GLY A 59 -48.83 -5.82 7.24
CA GLY A 59 -48.51 -4.70 6.36
C GLY A 59 -47.23 -3.98 6.78
N GLU A 60 -47.16 -3.53 8.03
CA GLU A 60 -45.98 -2.82 8.56
C GLU A 60 -44.79 -3.78 8.74
N ALA A 61 -45.02 -5.03 9.19
CA ALA A 61 -43.96 -6.02 9.35
C ALA A 61 -43.23 -6.32 8.03
N ARG A 62 -43.99 -6.52 6.93
CA ARG A 62 -43.41 -6.71 5.59
C ARG A 62 -42.68 -5.48 5.09
N ARG A 63 -43.24 -4.28 5.32
CA ARG A 63 -42.59 -3.01 4.96
C ARG A 63 -41.24 -2.86 5.66
N GLN A 64 -41.19 -3.05 6.98
CA GLN A 64 -39.96 -2.96 7.77
C GLN A 64 -38.93 -4.01 7.33
N LEU A 65 -39.35 -5.26 7.12
CA LEU A 65 -38.46 -6.32 6.64
C LEU A 65 -37.84 -5.98 5.28
N THR A 66 -38.64 -5.49 4.34
CA THR A 66 -38.15 -5.05 3.01
C THR A 66 -37.16 -3.89 3.13
N LEU A 67 -37.51 -2.85 3.91
CA LEU A 67 -36.66 -1.68 4.10
C LEU A 67 -35.29 -2.05 4.70
N HIS A 68 -35.29 -2.85 5.76
CA HIS A 68 -34.06 -3.25 6.44
C HIS A 68 -33.23 -4.24 5.63
N THR A 69 -33.85 -5.15 4.87
CA THR A 69 -33.13 -6.05 3.95
C THR A 69 -32.42 -5.26 2.85
N ALA A 70 -33.11 -4.30 2.23
CA ALA A 70 -32.53 -3.44 1.21
C ALA A 70 -31.44 -2.53 1.78
N SER A 71 -31.65 -1.97 2.98
CA SER A 71 -30.63 -1.18 3.70
C SER A 71 -29.39 -2.01 4.01
N PHE A 72 -29.56 -3.24 4.49
CA PHE A 72 -28.46 -4.14 4.81
C PHE A 72 -27.59 -4.42 3.59
N ALA A 73 -28.21 -4.78 2.46
CA ALA A 73 -27.51 -5.05 1.21
C ALA A 73 -26.71 -3.83 0.73
N ARG A 74 -27.33 -2.64 0.70
CA ARG A 74 -26.66 -1.39 0.29
C ARG A 74 -25.51 -1.02 1.21
N THR A 75 -25.74 -1.08 2.52
CA THR A 75 -24.72 -0.72 3.52
C THR A 75 -23.53 -1.68 3.47
N ARG A 76 -23.77 -2.97 3.21
CA ARG A 76 -22.71 -3.97 3.04
C ARG A 76 -21.81 -3.63 1.86
N SER A 77 -22.39 -3.26 0.72
CA SER A 77 -21.62 -2.82 -0.46
C SER A 77 -20.82 -1.54 -0.18
N LYS A 78 -21.42 -0.56 0.51
CA LYS A 78 -20.71 0.67 0.92
C LYS A 78 -19.54 0.38 1.85
N LEU A 79 -19.72 -0.48 2.85
CA LEU A 79 -18.65 -0.91 3.75
C LEU A 79 -17.47 -1.53 2.98
N ALA A 80 -17.75 -2.43 2.03
CA ALA A 80 -16.72 -3.06 1.22
C ALA A 80 -15.94 -2.02 0.38
N ALA A 81 -16.65 -1.08 -0.25
CA ALA A 81 -16.04 0.00 -1.03
C ALA A 81 -15.15 0.91 -0.16
N THR A 82 -15.63 1.31 1.03
CA THR A 82 -14.86 2.14 1.97
C THR A 82 -13.61 1.40 2.45
N ARG A 83 -13.69 0.10 2.74
CA ARG A 83 -12.51 -0.74 3.06
C ARG A 83 -11.50 -0.76 1.91
N ALA A 84 -11.94 -1.02 0.69
CA ALA A 84 -11.06 -1.07 -0.47
C ALA A 84 -10.33 0.27 -0.69
N ARG A 85 -11.04 1.40 -0.51
CA ARG A 85 -10.46 2.74 -0.60
C ARG A 85 -9.37 2.97 0.46
N LEU A 86 -9.63 2.56 1.70
CA LEU A 86 -8.66 2.68 2.79
C LEU A 86 -7.40 1.83 2.53
N LEU A 87 -7.58 0.58 2.08
CA LEU A 87 -6.46 -0.30 1.73
C LEU A 87 -5.61 0.26 0.58
N ARG A 88 -6.25 0.71 -0.52
CA ARG A 88 -5.54 1.33 -1.66
C ARG A 88 -4.74 2.54 -1.20
N ARG A 89 -5.32 3.38 -0.35
CA ARG A 89 -4.66 4.58 0.16
C ARG A 89 -3.47 4.24 1.06
N ASN A 90 -3.63 3.28 1.98
CA ASN A 90 -2.51 2.82 2.82
C ASN A 90 -1.37 2.27 1.96
N LYS A 91 -1.71 1.54 0.88
CA LYS A 91 -0.71 1.05 -0.08
C LYS A 91 0.01 2.20 -0.77
N VAL A 92 -0.70 3.21 -1.26
CA VAL A 92 -0.08 4.40 -1.88
C VAL A 92 0.82 5.13 -0.89
N ARG A 93 0.37 5.32 0.35
CA ARG A 93 1.19 5.96 1.41
C ARG A 93 2.46 5.15 1.70
N GLN A 94 2.35 3.83 1.79
CA GLN A 94 3.51 2.95 1.99
C GLN A 94 4.49 3.02 0.82
N LEU A 95 3.99 3.06 -0.43
CA LEU A 95 4.84 3.21 -1.60
C LEU A 95 5.52 4.58 -1.63
N ALA A 96 4.80 5.65 -1.24
CA ALA A 96 5.36 6.98 -1.14
C ALA A 96 6.41 7.09 -0.02
N SER A 97 6.17 6.49 1.15
CA SER A 97 7.17 6.48 2.23
C SER A 97 8.42 5.71 1.84
N VAL A 98 8.27 4.61 1.09
CA VAL A 98 9.41 3.88 0.50
C VAL A 98 10.13 4.71 -0.55
N ALA A 99 9.42 5.49 -1.36
CA ALA A 99 10.04 6.36 -2.35
C ALA A 99 10.77 7.55 -1.70
N GLN A 100 10.32 8.00 -0.52
CA GLN A 100 10.96 9.05 0.27
C GLN A 100 12.08 8.51 1.19
N ALA A 101 12.09 7.22 1.50
CA ALA A 101 13.15 6.60 2.29
C ALA A 101 14.47 6.73 1.54
N SER A 102 15.51 7.15 2.25
CA SER A 102 16.85 7.22 1.69
C SER A 102 17.31 5.83 1.22
N PRO A 103 18.10 5.71 0.13
CA PRO A 103 18.66 4.43 -0.29
C PRO A 103 19.33 3.67 0.86
N GLN A 104 19.97 4.37 1.78
CA GLN A 104 20.65 3.82 2.95
C GLN A 104 19.68 3.13 3.91
N GLU A 105 18.56 3.77 4.26
CA GLU A 105 17.53 3.16 5.11
C GLU A 105 16.97 1.90 4.48
N VAL A 106 16.73 1.94 3.16
CA VAL A 106 16.22 0.80 2.41
C VAL A 106 17.24 -0.34 2.35
N ILE A 107 18.52 -0.03 2.15
CA ILE A 107 19.62 -1.00 2.19
C ILE A 107 19.61 -1.73 3.53
N CYS A 108 19.62 -1.00 4.64
CA CYS A 108 19.67 -1.62 5.95
C CYS A 108 18.40 -2.40 6.31
N GLN A 109 17.23 -1.92 5.89
CA GLN A 109 15.98 -2.66 6.08
C GLN A 109 15.98 -4.02 5.34
N VAL A 110 16.59 -4.10 4.16
CA VAL A 110 16.57 -5.31 3.33
C VAL A 110 17.73 -6.26 3.68
N PHE A 111 18.95 -5.74 3.86
CA PHE A 111 20.15 -6.55 4.11
C PHE A 111 20.30 -6.97 5.57
N GLY A 112 19.56 -6.36 6.52
CA GLY A 112 19.53 -6.77 7.92
C GLY A 112 20.93 -6.77 8.55
N SER A 113 21.40 -7.94 9.01
CA SER A 113 22.74 -8.10 9.59
C SER A 113 23.89 -7.70 8.66
N TYR A 114 23.67 -7.70 7.34
CA TYR A 114 24.64 -7.28 6.32
C TYR A 114 24.53 -5.80 5.95
N CYS A 115 23.77 -4.99 6.70
CA CYS A 115 23.54 -3.56 6.45
C CYS A 115 24.85 -2.78 6.24
N ALA A 116 25.82 -2.91 7.15
CA ALA A 116 27.07 -2.17 7.07
C ALA A 116 27.86 -2.49 5.78
N GLU A 117 27.94 -3.77 5.43
CA GLU A 117 28.64 -4.24 4.23
C GLU A 117 27.94 -3.77 2.95
N ALA A 118 26.62 -3.88 2.91
CA ALA A 118 25.81 -3.45 1.78
C ALA A 118 25.88 -1.93 1.56
N LEU A 119 25.95 -1.14 2.65
CA LEU A 119 26.17 0.30 2.55
C LEU A 119 27.54 0.62 1.96
N ALA A 120 28.60 -0.06 2.39
CA ALA A 120 29.95 0.13 1.86
C ALA A 120 30.01 -0.17 0.36
N VAL A 121 29.44 -1.31 -0.06
CA VAL A 121 29.36 -1.68 -1.48
C VAL A 121 28.55 -0.65 -2.27
N SER A 122 27.33 -0.32 -1.85
CA SER A 122 26.49 0.62 -2.60
C SER A 122 27.07 2.04 -2.68
N ARG A 123 27.76 2.49 -1.63
CA ARG A 123 28.46 3.77 -1.62
C ARG A 123 29.57 3.80 -2.67
N CYS A 124 30.38 2.74 -2.75
CA CYS A 124 31.47 2.65 -3.70
C CYS A 124 30.97 2.48 -5.14
N GLU A 125 29.97 1.64 -5.36
CA GLU A 125 29.44 1.34 -6.69
C GLU A 125 28.71 2.52 -7.33
N SER A 126 28.01 3.34 -6.54
CA SER A 126 27.09 4.35 -7.09
C SER A 126 26.98 5.65 -6.29
N GLY A 127 27.64 5.77 -5.13
CA GLY A 127 27.40 6.88 -4.22
C GLY A 127 25.96 6.96 -3.70
N PHE A 128 25.26 5.82 -3.62
CA PHE A 128 23.82 5.71 -3.30
C PHE A 128 22.88 6.31 -4.34
N GLN A 129 23.31 6.47 -5.60
CA GLN A 129 22.47 6.99 -6.67
C GLN A 129 21.67 5.88 -7.35
N THR A 130 20.33 5.97 -7.32
CA THR A 130 19.44 5.01 -7.98
C THR A 130 19.46 5.09 -9.50
N ASP A 131 19.95 6.21 -10.04
CA ASP A 131 20.08 6.50 -11.46
C ASP A 131 21.53 6.42 -11.97
N ALA A 132 22.48 5.97 -11.14
CA ALA A 132 23.86 5.74 -11.56
C ALA A 132 23.93 4.74 -12.72
N GLN A 133 24.72 5.07 -13.74
CA GLN A 133 24.94 4.21 -14.91
C GLN A 133 26.42 4.14 -15.24
N ASN A 134 26.93 2.93 -15.40
CA ASN A 134 28.27 2.67 -15.93
C ASN A 134 28.17 1.58 -17.01
N GLY A 135 28.09 2.02 -18.27
CA GLY A 135 27.84 1.11 -19.40
C GLY A 135 26.56 0.30 -19.20
N GLN A 136 26.70 -1.02 -19.09
CA GLN A 136 25.57 -1.92 -18.87
C GLN A 136 25.13 -2.04 -17.40
N TYR A 137 25.88 -1.50 -16.44
CA TYR A 137 25.62 -1.62 -15.00
C TYR A 137 24.77 -0.44 -14.51
N LEU A 138 23.75 -0.73 -13.69
CA LEU A 138 22.73 0.26 -13.31
C LEU A 138 22.41 0.26 -11.82
N GLY A 139 22.17 1.45 -11.29
CA GLY A 139 21.58 1.71 -9.99
C GLY A 139 22.53 1.46 -8.81
N LEU A 140 21.93 1.32 -7.62
CA LEU A 140 22.61 1.34 -6.33
C LEU A 140 23.76 0.34 -6.15
N PHE A 141 23.66 -0.79 -6.84
CA PHE A 141 24.58 -1.93 -6.71
C PHE A 141 25.20 -2.31 -8.06
N GLN A 142 25.11 -1.42 -9.06
CA GLN A 142 25.71 -1.60 -10.38
C GLN A 142 25.54 -3.02 -10.94
N MET A 143 24.32 -3.58 -10.84
CA MET A 143 24.06 -4.94 -11.33
C MET A 143 24.05 -4.96 -12.85
N GLY A 144 24.57 -6.02 -13.48
CA GLY A 144 24.61 -6.17 -14.94
C GLY A 144 23.27 -6.56 -15.57
N ALA A 145 23.21 -6.60 -16.90
CA ALA A 145 21.97 -6.88 -17.63
C ALA A 145 21.43 -8.30 -17.39
N SER A 146 22.31 -9.30 -17.28
CA SER A 146 21.94 -10.68 -16.93
C SER A 146 21.37 -10.78 -15.52
N GLU A 147 22.03 -10.15 -14.55
CA GLU A 147 21.65 -10.19 -13.14
C GLU A 147 20.33 -9.47 -12.93
N ARG A 148 20.13 -8.31 -13.59
CA ARG A 148 18.84 -7.60 -13.58
C ARG A 148 17.72 -8.42 -14.21
N ARG A 149 18.00 -9.23 -15.23
CA ARG A 149 17.00 -10.13 -15.84
C ARG A 149 16.62 -11.27 -14.88
N LEU A 150 17.62 -11.87 -14.21
CA LEU A 150 17.41 -13.01 -13.30
C LEU A 150 16.80 -12.60 -11.97
N PHE A 151 17.30 -11.53 -11.37
CA PHE A 151 16.93 -11.10 -10.03
C PHE A 151 16.00 -9.88 -10.03
N GLY A 152 15.63 -9.35 -11.20
CA GLY A 152 14.77 -8.18 -11.35
C GLY A 152 15.51 -6.84 -11.22
N HIS A 153 14.80 -5.75 -11.54
CA HIS A 153 15.28 -4.37 -11.38
C HIS A 153 14.09 -3.41 -11.41
N GLY A 154 14.27 -2.17 -10.97
CA GLY A 154 13.26 -1.13 -11.06
C GLY A 154 13.80 0.26 -10.75
N PRO A 155 13.00 1.31 -10.95
CA PRO A 155 13.46 2.69 -10.81
C PRO A 155 13.61 3.16 -9.35
N SER A 156 13.08 2.41 -8.38
CA SER A 156 13.14 2.79 -6.97
C SER A 156 14.29 2.11 -6.24
N ALA A 157 14.81 2.77 -5.20
CA ALA A 157 15.80 2.19 -4.30
C ALA A 157 15.36 0.80 -3.80
N LEU A 158 14.12 0.65 -3.33
CA LEU A 158 13.61 -0.65 -2.85
C LEU A 158 13.63 -1.74 -3.92
N ALA A 159 13.32 -1.43 -5.17
CA ALA A 159 13.37 -2.42 -6.24
C ALA A 159 14.82 -2.87 -6.51
N GLN A 160 15.75 -1.93 -6.56
CA GLN A 160 17.17 -2.19 -6.79
C GLN A 160 17.83 -2.94 -5.64
N VAL A 161 17.62 -2.50 -4.40
CA VAL A 161 18.14 -3.16 -3.19
C VAL A 161 17.60 -4.59 -3.07
N ARG A 162 16.31 -4.82 -3.35
CA ARG A 162 15.74 -6.19 -3.34
C ARG A 162 16.33 -7.09 -4.41
N ALA A 163 16.62 -6.55 -5.59
CA ALA A 163 17.30 -7.30 -6.64
C ALA A 163 18.74 -7.67 -6.23
N ALA A 164 19.49 -6.69 -5.70
CA ALA A 164 20.84 -6.89 -5.20
C ALA A 164 20.88 -7.92 -4.06
N HIS A 165 19.94 -7.85 -3.12
CA HIS A 165 19.84 -8.83 -2.02
C HIS A 165 19.53 -10.24 -2.53
N ARG A 166 18.65 -10.39 -3.54
CA ARG A 166 18.43 -11.70 -4.18
C ARG A 166 19.70 -12.24 -4.81
N TYR A 167 20.46 -11.38 -5.49
CA TYR A 167 21.73 -11.79 -6.09
C TYR A 167 22.76 -12.17 -5.02
N PHE A 168 22.88 -11.38 -3.95
CA PHE A 168 23.76 -11.64 -2.82
C PHE A 168 23.43 -12.98 -2.14
N VAL A 169 22.16 -13.29 -1.93
CA VAL A 169 21.77 -14.61 -1.39
C VAL A 169 22.10 -15.72 -2.38
N ALA A 170 21.88 -15.52 -3.68
CA ALA A 170 22.19 -16.50 -4.72
C ALA A 170 23.70 -16.75 -4.90
N SER A 171 24.55 -15.77 -4.60
CA SER A 171 26.02 -15.94 -4.57
C SER A 171 26.52 -16.65 -3.32
N GLY A 172 25.63 -17.07 -2.40
CA GLY A 172 26.02 -17.68 -1.13
C GLY A 172 26.25 -16.67 0.00
N ARG A 173 25.64 -15.48 -0.09
CA ARG A 173 25.89 -14.32 0.79
C ARG A 173 27.32 -13.83 0.69
N ASP A 174 27.80 -13.76 -0.55
CA ASP A 174 29.16 -13.41 -0.88
C ASP A 174 29.21 -12.20 -1.82
N TRP A 175 30.20 -11.33 -1.59
CA TRP A 175 30.37 -10.07 -2.31
C TRP A 175 31.26 -10.22 -3.55
N SER A 176 31.75 -11.42 -3.91
CA SER A 176 32.56 -11.65 -5.12
C SER A 176 31.95 -11.08 -6.41
N PRO A 177 30.62 -11.06 -6.63
CA PRO A 177 30.06 -10.52 -7.86
C PRO A 177 30.17 -9.00 -8.02
N TRP A 178 30.36 -8.26 -6.93
CA TRP A 178 30.48 -6.80 -6.95
C TRP A 178 31.92 -6.39 -7.19
N SER A 179 32.14 -5.25 -7.86
CA SER A 179 33.49 -4.73 -8.07
C SER A 179 34.04 -4.20 -6.76
N CYS A 180 33.23 -3.40 -6.06
CA CYS A 180 33.54 -2.88 -4.74
C CYS A 180 33.31 -3.95 -3.65
N LYS A 181 34.21 -4.00 -2.68
CA LYS A 181 34.07 -4.88 -1.50
C LYS A 181 33.73 -4.08 -0.24
N PRO A 182 33.10 -4.70 0.76
CA PRO A 182 32.80 -4.05 2.03
C PRO A 182 34.00 -3.46 2.78
N TRP A 183 35.20 -3.96 2.49
CA TRP A 183 36.47 -3.63 3.14
C TRP A 183 37.39 -2.74 2.27
N SER A 184 36.83 -2.11 1.23
CA SER A 184 37.58 -1.20 0.33
C SER A 184 37.69 0.20 0.90
#